data_AF-A0A3D2FE01-F1
#
_entry.id   AF-A0A3D2FE01-F1
#
_cell.length_a   1.000
_cell.length_b   1.000
_cell.length_c   1.000
_cell.angle_alpha   90.00
_cell.angle_beta   90.00
_cell.angle_gamma   90.00
#
_symmetry.space_group_name_H-M   'P 1'
#
loop_
_entity.id
_entity.type
_entity.pdbx_description
1 polymer ?
#
loop_
_entity_poly.entity_id
_entity_poly.type
_entity_poly.pdbx_seq_one_letter_code
_entity_poly.pdbx_strand_id
1 'polypeptide(L)'
;MKKQAGFTLIELIMVIVILGILAATALPKFVDLSSDAEAAAVKGVAGGLASANSINVAGCSITGNSAVAGKCVTVNSCADLGGLMDPALTLGTTVITTGPYLSADTAVSQNASASCTLNQGAASAVFTVTGAG
;
A
#
# COMPACT_ATOMS: atom_id res chain seq x y z
N MET A 1 44.90 27.08 -34.61
CA MET A 1 44.83 25.87 -33.77
C MET A 1 44.18 26.26 -32.44
N LYS A 2 42.98 25.77 -32.13
CA LYS A 2 42.33 26.00 -30.82
C LYS A 2 42.96 25.06 -29.81
N LYS A 3 43.58 25.58 -28.74
CA LYS A 3 44.07 24.76 -27.62
C LYS A 3 42.86 24.07 -26.97
N GLN A 4 42.81 22.74 -27.00
CA GLN A 4 41.92 22.00 -26.10
C GLN A 4 42.44 22.20 -24.67
N ALA A 5 41.64 22.88 -23.84
CA ALA A 5 41.84 22.87 -22.40
C ALA A 5 41.34 21.52 -21.89
N GLY A 6 42.26 20.63 -21.52
CA GLY A 6 41.92 19.40 -20.80
C GLY A 6 41.49 19.71 -19.37
N PHE A 7 40.64 18.86 -18.80
CA PHE A 7 40.29 18.90 -17.38
C PHE A 7 41.53 18.63 -16.52
N THR A 8 41.71 19.36 -15.43
CA THR A 8 42.80 19.12 -14.48
C THR A 8 42.47 17.93 -13.59
N LEU A 9 43.50 17.20 -13.12
CA LEU A 9 43.31 16.11 -12.17
C LEU A 9 42.65 16.58 -10.86
N ILE A 10 42.95 17.81 -10.43
CA ILE A 10 42.37 18.37 -9.22
C ILE A 10 40.88 18.68 -9.38
N GLU A 11 40.43 19.13 -10.55
CA GLU A 11 38.99 19.32 -10.83
C GLU A 11 38.24 17.98 -10.75
N LEU A 12 38.81 16.91 -11.29
CA LEU A 12 38.18 15.59 -11.22
C LEU A 12 38.07 15.09 -9.76
N ILE A 13 39.13 15.27 -8.96
CA ILE A 13 39.16 14.87 -7.55
C ILE A 13 38.17 15.71 -6.73
N MET A 14 38.13 17.01 -6.95
CA MET A 14 37.16 17.91 -6.33
C MET A 14 35.72 17.44 -6.55
N VAL A 15 35.37 17.04 -7.78
CA VAL A 15 34.00 16.61 -8.11
C VAL A 15 33.62 15.34 -7.35
N ILE A 16 34.47 14.32 -7.32
CA ILE A 16 34.17 13.08 -6.60
C ILE A 16 34.08 13.30 -5.08
N VAL A 17 34.86 14.23 -4.52
CA VAL A 17 34.79 14.59 -3.10
C VAL A 17 33.46 15.26 -2.78
N ILE A 18 33.03 16.23 -3.60
CA ILE A 18 31.74 16.89 -3.43
C ILE A 18 30.59 15.88 -3.56
N LEU A 19 30.61 15.02 -4.58
CA LEU A 19 29.62 13.96 -4.75
C LEU A 19 29.62 12.98 -3.57
N GLY A 20 30.79 12.66 -3.00
CA GLY A 20 30.91 11.81 -1.82
C GLY A 20 30.23 12.40 -0.58
N ILE A 21 30.40 13.70 -0.32
CA ILE A 21 29.76 14.40 0.81
C ILE A 21 28.24 14.50 0.60
N LEU A 22 27.80 14.85 -0.62
CA LEU A 22 26.38 14.90 -0.95
C LEU A 22 25.72 13.52 -0.82
N ALA A 23 26.38 12.45 -1.27
CA ALA A 23 25.88 11.10 -1.14
C ALA A 23 25.79 10.66 0.33
N ALA A 24 26.82 10.93 1.14
CA ALA A 24 26.86 10.56 2.56
C ALA A 24 25.75 11.24 3.38
N THR A 25 25.33 12.45 2.99
CA THR A 25 24.28 13.21 3.69
C THR A 25 22.88 12.95 3.14
N ALA A 26 22.74 12.75 1.82
CA ALA A 26 21.44 12.53 1.18
C ALA A 26 20.92 11.09 1.30
N LEU A 27 21.80 10.09 1.29
CA LEU A 27 21.41 8.67 1.27
C LEU A 27 20.63 8.24 2.53
N PRO A 28 21.03 8.60 3.76
CA PRO A 28 20.25 8.25 4.95
C PRO A 28 18.83 8.84 4.89
N LYS A 29 18.70 10.10 4.48
CA LYS A 29 17.41 10.78 4.34
C LYS A 29 16.53 10.18 3.26
N PHE A 30 17.13 9.74 2.15
CA PHE A 30 16.41 9.09 1.08
C PHE A 30 15.82 7.74 1.52
N VAL A 31 16.55 6.96 2.32
CA VAL A 31 16.07 5.69 2.87
C VAL A 31 14.90 5.91 3.83
N ASP A 32 15.02 6.88 4.74
CA ASP A 32 13.94 7.23 5.68
C ASP A 32 12.66 7.65 4.92
N LEU A 33 12.79 8.56 3.95
CA LEU A 33 11.69 9.03 3.11
C LEU A 33 11.03 7.90 2.31
N SER A 34 11.83 6.95 1.83
CA SER A 34 11.31 5.79 1.10
C SER A 34 10.46 4.89 2.01
N SER A 35 10.92 4.65 3.24
CA SER A 35 10.16 3.89 4.25
C SER A 35 8.86 4.60 4.64
N ASP A 36 8.91 5.92 4.85
CA ASP A 36 7.72 6.71 5.18
C ASP A 36 6.72 6.74 4.02
N ALA A 37 7.21 6.81 2.77
CA ALA A 37 6.38 6.75 1.58
C ALA A 37 5.69 5.39 1.42
N GLU A 38 6.40 4.28 1.68
CA GLU A 38 5.82 2.93 1.66
C GLU A 38 4.73 2.79 2.74
N ALA A 39 5.01 3.25 3.98
CA ALA A 39 4.02 3.25 5.05
C ALA A 39 2.77 4.08 4.72
N ALA A 40 2.95 5.26 4.12
CA ALA A 40 1.85 6.10 3.67
C ALA A 40 1.03 5.44 2.55
N ALA A 41 1.69 4.78 1.60
CA ALA A 41 1.02 4.07 0.51
C ALA A 41 0.16 2.90 1.02
N VAL A 42 0.70 2.07 1.91
CA VAL A 42 -0.05 0.94 2.52
C VAL A 42 -1.25 1.45 3.31
N LYS A 43 -1.07 2.52 4.08
CA LYS A 43 -2.18 3.16 4.81
C LYS A 43 -3.24 3.73 3.87
N GLY A 44 -2.82 4.29 2.73
CA GLY A 44 -3.73 4.76 1.67
C GLY A 44 -4.59 3.63 1.10
N VAL A 45 -3.97 2.49 0.79
CA VAL A 45 -4.70 1.29 0.30
C VAL A 45 -5.66 0.76 1.36
N ALA A 46 -5.21 0.63 2.61
CA ALA A 46 -6.05 0.18 3.72
C ALA A 46 -7.25 1.11 3.95
N GLY A 47 -7.04 2.43 3.85
CA GLY A 47 -8.12 3.42 3.90
C GLY A 47 -9.11 3.26 2.75
N GLY A 48 -8.61 3.04 1.52
CA GLY A 48 -9.43 2.77 0.35
C GLY A 48 -10.30 1.52 0.51
N LEU A 49 -9.74 0.42 1.02
CA LEU A 49 -10.47 -0.82 1.30
C LEU A 49 -11.52 -0.64 2.40
N ALA A 50 -11.19 0.09 3.47
CA ALA A 50 -12.16 0.41 4.52
C ALA A 50 -13.33 1.26 3.99
N SER A 51 -13.05 2.25 3.13
CA SER A 51 -14.07 3.06 2.47
C SER A 51 -14.91 2.24 1.48
N ALA A 52 -14.28 1.37 0.69
CA ALA A 52 -15.01 0.49 -0.23
C ALA A 52 -15.94 -0.45 0.54
N ASN A 53 -15.48 -0.99 1.67
CA ASN A 53 -16.31 -1.82 2.53
C ASN A 53 -17.48 -1.04 3.16
N SER A 54 -17.26 0.19 3.63
CA SER A 54 -18.34 0.98 4.22
C SER A 54 -19.42 1.34 3.20
N ILE A 55 -19.04 1.59 1.94
CA ILE A 55 -19.97 1.77 0.82
C ILE A 55 -20.72 0.46 0.52
N ASN A 56 -20.01 -0.67 0.49
CA ASN A 56 -20.61 -1.98 0.26
C ASN A 56 -21.65 -2.34 1.35
N VAL A 57 -21.30 -2.16 2.61
CA VAL A 57 -22.20 -2.39 3.76
C VAL A 57 -23.40 -1.44 3.73
N ALA A 58 -23.20 -0.17 3.37
CA ALA A 58 -24.31 0.77 3.17
C ALA A 58 -25.26 0.27 2.06
N GLY A 59 -24.71 -0.27 0.96
CA GLY A 59 -25.48 -0.90 -0.11
C GLY A 59 -26.23 -2.17 0.33
N CYS A 60 -25.64 -2.98 1.22
CA CYS A 60 -26.33 -4.16 1.76
C CYS A 60 -27.34 -3.82 2.87
N SER A 61 -27.25 -2.65 3.51
CA SER A 61 -28.13 -2.30 4.63
C SER A 61 -29.62 -2.24 4.23
N ILE A 62 -29.91 -1.92 2.97
CA ILE A 62 -31.28 -1.94 2.42
C ILE A 62 -31.84 -3.35 2.21
N THR A 63 -30.98 -4.37 2.22
CA THR A 63 -31.33 -5.79 2.05
C THR A 63 -31.01 -6.59 3.31
N GLY A 64 -30.97 -5.93 4.48
CA GLY A 64 -30.71 -6.57 5.76
C GLY A 64 -29.27 -7.09 5.88
N ASN A 65 -28.30 -6.32 5.36
CA ASN A 65 -26.88 -6.68 5.28
C ASN A 65 -26.58 -7.97 4.50
N SER A 66 -27.53 -8.43 3.68
CA SER A 66 -27.35 -9.59 2.80
C SER A 66 -26.96 -9.14 1.39
N ALA A 67 -26.04 -9.86 0.76
CA ALA A 67 -25.55 -9.51 -0.57
C ALA A 67 -26.60 -9.74 -1.65
N VAL A 68 -26.96 -8.68 -2.38
CA VAL A 68 -27.92 -8.72 -3.50
C VAL A 68 -27.32 -8.07 -4.74
N ALA A 69 -27.41 -8.75 -5.87
CA ALA A 69 -26.88 -8.29 -7.14
C ALA A 69 -27.36 -6.86 -7.48
N GLY A 70 -26.41 -6.00 -7.84
CA GLY A 70 -26.66 -4.59 -8.16
C GLY A 70 -26.84 -3.68 -6.94
N LYS A 71 -26.75 -4.19 -5.70
CA LYS A 71 -26.76 -3.39 -4.47
C LYS A 71 -25.42 -3.44 -3.74
N CYS A 72 -24.86 -4.63 -3.59
CA CYS A 72 -23.60 -4.88 -2.90
C CYS A 72 -23.10 -6.30 -3.19
N VAL A 73 -21.88 -6.61 -2.74
CA VAL A 73 -21.27 -7.95 -2.85
C VAL A 73 -21.01 -8.54 -1.48
N THR A 74 -20.87 -9.87 -1.43
CA THR A 74 -20.53 -10.59 -0.21
C THR A 74 -19.08 -10.31 0.20
N VAL A 75 -18.90 -10.05 1.49
CA VAL A 75 -17.63 -9.92 2.21
C VAL A 75 -17.75 -10.80 3.45
N ASN A 76 -17.17 -11.99 3.37
CA ASN A 76 -17.08 -12.96 4.46
C ASN A 76 -15.65 -13.06 5.03
N SER A 77 -14.67 -12.43 4.38
CA SER A 77 -13.28 -12.41 4.83
C SER A 77 -12.56 -11.14 4.38
N CYS A 78 -11.36 -10.93 4.91
CA CYS A 78 -10.50 -9.81 4.52
C CYS A 78 -10.11 -9.87 3.03
N ALA A 79 -9.96 -11.06 2.46
CA ALA A 79 -9.56 -11.24 1.07
C ALA A 79 -10.64 -10.78 0.08
N ASP A 80 -11.92 -10.90 0.43
CA ASP A 80 -13.05 -10.50 -0.43
C ASP A 80 -13.05 -9.00 -0.78
N LEU A 81 -12.43 -8.18 0.06
CA LEU A 81 -12.35 -6.73 -0.11
C LEU A 81 -11.54 -6.33 -1.34
N GLY A 82 -10.65 -7.20 -1.81
CA GLY A 82 -9.89 -7.00 -3.04
C GLY A 82 -10.80 -6.83 -4.26
N GLY A 83 -11.97 -7.48 -4.24
CA GLY A 83 -12.99 -7.35 -5.29
C GLY A 83 -13.83 -6.07 -5.22
N LEU A 84 -13.68 -5.26 -4.17
CA LEU A 84 -14.40 -3.97 -4.02
C LEU A 84 -13.67 -2.78 -4.66
N MET A 85 -12.42 -2.95 -5.09
CA MET A 85 -11.62 -1.91 -5.72
C MET A 85 -11.58 -2.07 -7.25
N ASP A 86 -11.42 -0.98 -7.99
CA ASP A 86 -11.21 -0.99 -9.45
C ASP A 86 -9.87 -0.30 -9.78
N PRO A 87 -8.89 -0.99 -10.39
CA PRO A 87 -8.90 -2.43 -10.70
C PRO A 87 -8.92 -3.29 -9.44
N ALA A 88 -9.52 -4.48 -9.56
CA ALA A 88 -9.60 -5.44 -8.46
C ALA A 88 -8.20 -5.81 -7.95
N LEU A 89 -8.02 -5.70 -6.64
CA LEU A 89 -6.77 -6.02 -5.98
C LEU A 89 -6.79 -7.49 -5.58
N THR A 90 -5.78 -8.25 -5.99
CA THR A 90 -5.63 -9.65 -5.54
C THR A 90 -5.01 -9.65 -4.15
N LEU A 91 -5.84 -9.77 -3.12
CA LEU A 91 -5.40 -9.90 -1.74
C LEU A 91 -5.15 -11.39 -1.43
N GLY A 92 -3.87 -11.75 -1.29
CA GLY A 92 -3.45 -13.07 -0.82
C GLY A 92 -2.88 -13.02 0.60
N THR A 93 -2.73 -14.18 1.25
CA THR A 93 -2.05 -14.30 2.55
C THR A 93 -0.55 -14.56 2.43
N THR A 94 -0.06 -14.77 1.20
CA THR A 94 1.37 -14.95 0.92
C THR A 94 1.94 -13.62 0.48
N VAL A 95 3.18 -13.35 0.90
CA VAL A 95 3.95 -12.17 0.46
C VAL A 95 3.98 -12.13 -1.06
N ILE A 96 3.35 -11.12 -1.65
CA ILE A 96 3.40 -10.89 -3.09
C ILE A 96 4.54 -9.90 -3.34
N THR A 97 5.48 -10.27 -4.20
CA THR A 97 6.71 -9.48 -4.41
C THR A 97 6.47 -8.10 -5.03
N THR A 98 5.26 -7.84 -5.52
CA THR A 98 4.90 -6.62 -6.26
C THR A 98 3.64 -5.93 -5.76
N GLY A 99 3.13 -6.26 -4.57
CA GLY A 99 1.86 -5.67 -4.10
C GLY A 99 1.54 -5.92 -2.62
N PRO A 100 0.52 -5.22 -2.10
CA PRO A 100 0.06 -5.42 -0.73
C PRO A 100 -0.58 -6.80 -0.55
N TYR A 101 -0.40 -7.40 0.62
CA TYR A 101 -0.92 -8.71 0.99
C TYR A 101 -1.48 -8.69 2.41
N LEU A 102 -2.33 -9.65 2.75
CA LEU A 102 -2.91 -9.77 4.09
C LEU A 102 -2.02 -10.64 5.00
N SER A 103 -1.87 -10.28 6.27
CA SER A 103 -1.18 -11.15 7.25
C SER A 103 -1.90 -12.49 7.44
N ALA A 104 -3.23 -12.46 7.37
CA ALA A 104 -4.11 -13.60 7.46
C ALA A 104 -5.44 -13.22 6.79
N ASP A 105 -6.12 -14.22 6.23
CA ASP A 105 -7.48 -14.02 5.77
C ASP A 105 -8.45 -14.23 6.94
N THR A 106 -8.74 -13.15 7.66
CA THR A 106 -9.64 -13.20 8.82
C THR A 106 -11.08 -13.28 8.34
N ALA A 107 -11.79 -14.33 8.72
CA ALA A 107 -13.22 -14.46 8.48
C ALA A 107 -14.01 -13.39 9.25
N VAL A 108 -15.10 -12.92 8.64
CA VAL A 108 -15.98 -11.85 9.13
C VAL A 108 -17.41 -12.28 8.90
N SER A 109 -18.14 -12.52 10.00
CA SER A 109 -19.56 -12.84 9.91
C SER A 109 -20.40 -11.63 9.47
N GLN A 110 -21.56 -11.88 8.89
CA GLN A 110 -22.53 -10.83 8.56
C GLN A 110 -22.79 -9.93 9.77
N ASN A 111 -22.72 -8.61 9.57
CA ASN A 111 -22.94 -7.59 10.59
C ASN A 111 -21.95 -7.63 11.78
N ALA A 112 -20.89 -8.43 11.68
CA ALA A 112 -19.77 -8.41 12.61
C ALA A 112 -18.62 -7.60 12.02
N SER A 113 -17.76 -7.07 12.89
CA SER A 113 -16.52 -6.41 12.46
C SER A 113 -15.30 -7.26 12.78
N ALA A 114 -14.31 -7.23 11.89
CA ALA A 114 -13.01 -7.84 12.10
C ALA A 114 -11.89 -6.86 11.73
N SER A 115 -10.69 -7.11 12.27
CA SER A 115 -9.49 -6.38 11.90
C SER A 115 -8.72 -7.15 10.82
N CYS A 116 -8.40 -6.46 9.74
CA CYS A 116 -7.56 -6.95 8.66
C CYS A 116 -6.23 -6.19 8.70
N THR A 117 -5.14 -6.91 8.48
CA THR A 117 -3.79 -6.32 8.43
C THR A 117 -3.24 -6.46 7.03
N LEU A 118 -3.01 -5.33 6.36
CA LEU A 118 -2.30 -5.27 5.09
C LEU A 118 -0.83 -5.01 5.33
N ASN A 119 0.00 -5.66 4.54
CA ASN A 119 1.44 -5.50 4.54
C ASN A 119 1.92 -5.21 3.12
N GLN A 120 2.99 -4.44 3.01
CA GLN A 120 3.81 -4.30 1.80
C GLN A 120 5.24 -4.10 2.29
N GLY A 121 6.16 -4.98 1.87
CA GLY A 121 7.53 -4.94 2.38
C GLY A 121 7.58 -4.97 3.92
N ALA A 122 8.18 -3.93 4.50
CA ALA A 122 8.27 -3.74 5.95
C ALA A 122 7.13 -2.88 6.55
N ALA A 123 6.26 -2.31 5.71
CA ALA A 123 5.15 -1.49 6.13
C ALA A 123 3.87 -2.31 6.35
N SER A 124 3.10 -1.93 7.37
CA SER A 124 1.81 -2.56 7.69
C SER A 124 0.75 -1.53 8.05
N ALA A 125 -0.51 -1.79 7.68
CA ALA A 125 -1.66 -1.01 8.12
C ALA A 125 -2.80 -1.94 8.55
N VAL A 126 -3.41 -1.62 9.70
CA VAL A 126 -4.58 -2.31 10.22
C VAL A 126 -5.82 -1.48 9.90
N PHE A 127 -6.86 -2.14 9.43
CA PHE A 127 -8.15 -1.51 9.16
C PHE A 127 -9.29 -2.44 9.59
N THR A 128 -10.43 -1.85 9.92
CA THR A 128 -11.61 -2.58 10.36
C THR A 128 -12.57 -2.76 9.21
N VAL A 129 -13.12 -3.96 9.12
CA VAL A 129 -14.05 -4.36 8.08
C VAL A 129 -15.30 -4.89 8.75
N THR A 130 -16.44 -4.70 8.11
CA THR A 130 -17.73 -5.20 8.57
C THR A 130 -18.25 -6.15 7.51
N GLY A 131 -18.57 -7.38 7.93
CA GLY A 131 -19.05 -8.42 7.05
C GLY A 131 -20.44 -8.08 6.51
N ALA A 132 -20.64 -8.37 5.24
CA ALA A 132 -21.91 -8.24 4.55
C ALA A 132 -22.08 -9.49 3.69
N GLY A 133 -23.19 -10.19 3.80
CA GLY A 133 -23.30 -11.52 3.17
C GLY A 133 -24.66 -12.11 3.36
#